data_AF-A0A523TPI7-F1
#
_entry.id   AF-A0A523TPI7-F1
#
_cell.length_a   1.000
_cell.length_b   1.000
_cell.length_c   1.000
_cell.angle_alpha   90.00
_cell.angle_beta   90.00
_cell.angle_gamma   90.00
#
_symmetry.space_group_name_H-M   'P 1'
#
loop_
_entity.id
_entity.type
_entity.pdbx_description
1 polymer ?
#
loop_
_entity_poly.entity_id
_entity_poly.type
_entity_poly.pdbx_seq_one_letter_code
_entity_poly.pdbx_strand_id
1 'polypeptide(L)'
;MGWLSWLVPVGEWFSQIFNSIGVLNIPGSTYFIILFNILIAVLMSLLTKTLINVEKISRHQKEIKVHNDNKKKAMDTADKKLWQKVQRREEYIKKIQSEMMIQQMKPMLVWFIPITMIFFLMRSAFINIPIAWMPFRFPEIWIIIQNLKYYGNLTWMGFTGWYFLTSVGLGNYVRRFMGASPQSTGGTSMLGTR
;
A
#
# COMPACT_ATOMS: atom_id res chain seq x y z
N MET A 1 -7.05 25.35 3.92
CA MET A 1 -7.88 24.18 3.58
C MET A 1 -9.20 24.31 4.33
N GLY A 2 -10.23 24.93 3.74
CA GLY A 2 -11.41 25.42 4.46
C GLY A 2 -12.58 24.42 4.66
N TRP A 3 -12.63 23.31 3.93
CA TRP A 3 -13.77 22.37 3.98
C TRP A 3 -13.64 21.26 5.05
N LEU A 4 -12.47 21.16 5.70
CA LEU A 4 -12.21 20.24 6.82
C LEU A 4 -12.09 20.98 8.16
N SER A 5 -12.47 22.27 8.22
CA SER A 5 -12.44 23.07 9.45
C SER A 5 -13.31 22.48 10.57
N TRP A 6 -14.38 21.78 10.20
CA TRP A 6 -15.24 21.05 11.13
C TRP A 6 -14.54 19.86 11.81
N LEU A 7 -13.43 19.36 11.26
CA LEU A 7 -12.62 18.30 11.89
C LEU A 7 -11.56 18.86 12.84
N VAL A 8 -11.33 20.17 12.90
CA VAL A 8 -10.35 20.78 13.80
C VAL A 8 -10.65 20.45 15.28
N PRO A 9 -11.90 20.58 15.78
CA PRO A 9 -12.22 20.18 17.16
C PRO A 9 -11.98 18.70 17.44
N VAL A 10 -12.19 17.84 16.43
CA VAL A 10 -11.90 16.40 16.54
C VAL A 10 -10.40 16.16 16.61
N GLY A 11 -9.61 16.89 15.82
CA GLY A 11 -8.15 16.88 15.88
C GLY A 11 -7.62 17.28 17.25
N GLU A 12 -8.15 18.38 17.82
CA GLU A 12 -7.79 18.85 19.17
C GLU A 12 -8.20 17.84 20.26
N TRP A 13 -9.37 17.24 20.15
CA TRP A 13 -9.81 16.17 21.06
C TRP A 13 -8.86 14.96 21.01
N PHE A 14 -8.44 14.54 19.82
CA PHE A 14 -7.43 13.49 19.66
C PHE A 14 -6.08 13.90 20.25
N SER A 15 -5.64 15.15 20.06
CA SER A 15 -4.42 15.68 20.68
C SER A 15 -4.48 15.60 22.20
N GLN A 16 -5.62 15.92 22.81
CA GLN A 16 -5.82 15.82 24.25
C GLN A 16 -5.77 14.36 24.74
N ILE A 17 -6.37 13.43 23.99
CA ILE A 17 -6.28 11.99 24.27
C ILE A 17 -4.84 11.50 24.15
N PHE A 18 -4.10 11.89 23.11
CA PHE A 18 -2.71 11.47 22.96
C PHE A 18 -1.80 12.08 24.03
N ASN A 19 -2.12 13.28 24.50
CA ASN A 19 -1.44 13.90 25.64
C ASN A 19 -1.69 13.11 26.93
N SER A 20 -2.95 12.75 27.21
CA SER A 20 -3.30 12.00 28.42
C SER A 20 -2.75 10.57 28.45
N ILE A 21 -2.59 9.93 27.29
CA ILE A 21 -1.95 8.62 27.16
C ILE A 21 -0.40 8.72 27.18
N GLY A 22 0.17 9.94 27.18
CA GLY A 22 1.63 10.16 27.21
C GLY A 22 2.35 9.83 25.90
N VAL A 23 1.60 9.74 24.79
CA VAL A 23 2.09 9.29 23.49
C VAL A 23 2.74 10.41 22.68
N LEU A 24 2.55 11.67 23.06
CA LEU A 24 3.11 12.82 22.33
C LEU A 24 4.63 13.00 22.52
N ASN A 25 5.24 12.31 23.48
CA ASN A 25 6.68 12.35 23.72
C ASN A 25 7.39 11.18 23.01
N ILE A 26 8.59 11.43 22.48
CA ILE A 26 9.49 10.37 22.02
C ILE A 26 9.96 9.60 23.27
N PRO A 27 9.96 8.25 23.30
CA PRO A 27 9.68 7.29 22.20
C PRO A 27 8.24 6.76 22.14
N GLY A 28 7.33 7.25 22.99
CA GLY A 28 5.94 6.78 23.06
C GLY A 28 5.19 6.92 21.73
N SER A 29 5.40 8.03 21.02
CA SER A 29 4.82 8.27 19.67
C SER A 29 5.26 7.22 18.66
N THR A 30 6.53 6.81 18.71
CA THR A 30 7.12 5.82 17.81
C THR A 30 6.45 4.44 17.98
N TYR A 31 6.36 3.95 19.22
CA TYR A 31 5.76 2.64 19.52
C TYR A 31 4.27 2.61 19.23
N PHE A 32 3.56 3.69 19.55
CA PHE A 32 2.13 3.80 19.27
C PHE A 32 1.82 3.73 17.78
N ILE A 33 2.58 4.46 16.95
CA ILE A 33 2.38 4.44 15.49
C ILE A 33 2.68 3.04 14.92
N ILE A 34 3.70 2.35 15.42
CA ILE A 34 4.00 0.97 15.01
C ILE A 34 2.85 0.03 15.41
N LEU A 35 2.39 0.07 16.65
CA LEU A 35 1.29 -0.76 17.14
C LEU A 35 0.00 -0.50 16.37
N PHE A 36 -0.31 0.77 16.12
CA PHE A 36 -1.46 1.20 15.35
C PHE A 36 -1.39 0.69 13.90
N ASN A 37 -0.23 0.77 13.26
CA ASN A 37 -0.01 0.23 11.92
C ASN A 37 -0.19 -1.29 11.87
N ILE A 38 0.29 -2.02 12.88
CA ILE A 38 0.10 -3.47 12.98
C ILE A 38 -1.40 -3.79 13.10
N LEU A 39 -2.12 -3.07 13.98
CA LEU A 39 -3.55 -3.26 14.19
C LEU A 39 -4.34 -3.00 12.91
N ILE A 40 -4.04 -1.89 12.21
CA ILE A 40 -4.62 -1.60 10.89
C ILE A 40 -4.32 -2.74 9.92
N ALA A 41 -3.06 -3.17 9.81
CA ALA A 41 -2.67 -4.22 8.87
C ALA A 41 -3.42 -5.54 9.14
N VAL A 42 -3.66 -5.89 10.40
CA VAL A 42 -4.45 -7.07 10.78
C VAL A 42 -5.92 -6.91 10.38
N LEU A 43 -6.54 -5.77 10.71
CA LEU A 43 -7.93 -5.48 10.33
C LEU A 43 -8.11 -5.48 8.81
N MET A 44 -7.19 -4.87 8.08
CA MET A 44 -7.15 -4.85 6.61
C MET A 44 -7.14 -6.27 6.05
N SER A 45 -6.28 -7.12 6.59
CA SER A 45 -6.11 -8.49 6.12
C SER A 45 -7.36 -9.33 6.37
N LEU A 46 -7.98 -9.17 7.54
CA LEU A 46 -9.24 -9.82 7.89
C LEU A 46 -10.36 -9.41 6.93
N LEU A 47 -10.59 -8.11 6.73
CA LEU A 47 -11.63 -7.65 5.80
C LEU A 47 -11.36 -8.07 4.36
N THR A 48 -10.11 -8.03 3.92
CA THR A 48 -9.72 -8.43 2.56
C THR A 48 -10.04 -9.92 2.33
N LYS A 49 -9.77 -10.78 3.34
CA LYS A 49 -10.11 -12.20 3.27
C LYS A 49 -11.62 -12.45 3.17
N THR A 50 -12.43 -11.61 3.82
CA THR A 50 -13.90 -11.72 3.80
C THR A 50 -14.49 -11.15 2.51
N LEU A 51 -13.90 -10.10 1.96
CA LEU A 51 -14.42 -9.38 0.78
C LEU A 51 -13.95 -9.97 -0.55
N ILE A 52 -12.84 -10.71 -0.58
CA ILE A 52 -12.27 -11.27 -1.81
C ILE A 52 -12.53 -12.79 -1.92
N ASN A 53 -13.00 -13.23 -3.08
CA ASN A 53 -13.03 -14.64 -3.44
C ASN A 53 -11.66 -15.10 -3.98
N VAL A 54 -10.83 -15.64 -3.08
CA VAL A 54 -9.46 -16.10 -3.38
C VAL A 54 -9.46 -17.22 -4.43
N GLU A 55 -10.45 -18.10 -4.41
CA GLU A 55 -10.54 -19.22 -5.35
C GLU A 55 -10.82 -18.75 -6.78
N LYS A 56 -11.74 -17.81 -6.95
CA LYS A 56 -12.04 -17.19 -8.26
C LYS A 56 -10.80 -16.51 -8.85
N ILE A 57 -10.06 -15.76 -8.04
CA ILE A 57 -8.82 -15.10 -8.45
C ILE A 57 -7.76 -16.14 -8.85
N SER A 58 -7.55 -17.18 -8.06
CA SER A 58 -6.56 -18.24 -8.35
C SER A 58 -6.87 -18.99 -9.65
N ARG A 59 -8.15 -19.32 -9.89
CA ARG A 59 -8.59 -19.97 -11.15
C ARG A 59 -8.32 -19.08 -12.37
N HIS A 60 -8.71 -17.81 -12.31
CA HIS A 60 -8.45 -16.85 -13.39
C HIS A 60 -6.95 -16.61 -13.64
N GLN A 61 -6.12 -16.60 -12.59
CA GLN A 61 -4.67 -16.48 -12.74
C GLN A 61 -4.04 -17.66 -13.48
N LYS A 62 -4.49 -18.89 -13.18
CA LYS A 62 -4.04 -20.09 -13.91
C LYS A 62 -4.41 -19.99 -15.39
N GLU A 63 -5.62 -19.54 -15.69
CA GLU A 63 -6.09 -19.38 -17.08
C GLU A 63 -5.30 -18.30 -17.85
N ILE A 64 -5.05 -17.15 -17.23
CA ILE A 64 -4.18 -16.10 -17.80
C ILE A 64 -2.77 -16.62 -18.05
N LYS A 65 -2.21 -17.39 -17.11
CA LYS A 65 -0.87 -17.98 -17.25
C LYS A 65 -0.80 -18.94 -18.44
N VAL A 66 -1.76 -19.86 -18.56
CA VAL A 66 -1.85 -20.79 -19.70
C VAL A 66 -2.00 -20.02 -21.02
N HIS A 67 -2.79 -18.94 -21.04
CA HIS A 67 -2.92 -18.10 -22.22
C HIS A 67 -1.60 -17.40 -22.60
N ASN A 68 -0.89 -16.82 -21.63
CA ASN A 68 0.40 -16.18 -21.85
C ASN A 68 1.47 -17.18 -22.32
N ASP A 69 1.49 -18.40 -21.78
CA ASP A 69 2.38 -19.47 -22.21
C ASP A 69 2.09 -19.89 -23.65
N ASN A 70 0.81 -20.01 -24.03
CA ASN A 70 0.41 -20.30 -25.41
C ASN A 70 0.73 -19.14 -26.37
N LYS A 71 0.58 -17.89 -25.93
CA LYS A 71 0.97 -16.70 -26.69
C LYS A 71 2.48 -16.70 -26.95
N LYS A 72 3.29 -17.00 -25.93
CA LYS A 72 4.74 -17.12 -26.07
C LYS A 72 5.11 -18.22 -27.06
N LYS A 73 4.54 -19.43 -26.92
CA LYS A 73 4.77 -20.54 -27.86
C LYS A 73 4.35 -20.20 -29.31
N ALA A 74 3.24 -19.47 -29.49
CA ALA A 74 2.80 -19.04 -30.82
C ALA A 74 3.77 -18.04 -31.46
N MET A 75 4.39 -17.17 -30.66
CA MET A 75 5.41 -16.22 -31.11
C MET A 75 6.74 -16.94 -31.41
N ASP A 76 7.16 -17.88 -30.57
CA ASP A 76 8.42 -18.62 -30.73
C ASP A 76 8.38 -19.58 -31.93
N THR A 77 7.25 -20.24 -32.19
CA THR A 77 7.09 -21.23 -33.28
C THR A 77 6.57 -20.60 -34.59
N ALA A 78 6.22 -19.31 -34.61
CA ALA A 78 5.60 -18.61 -35.74
C ALA A 78 4.38 -19.33 -36.37
N ASP A 79 3.63 -20.08 -35.56
CA ASP A 79 2.47 -20.85 -36.02
C ASP A 79 1.24 -19.95 -36.18
N LYS A 80 0.86 -19.71 -37.44
CA LYS A 80 -0.28 -18.87 -37.83
C LYS A 80 -1.62 -19.38 -37.27
N LYS A 81 -1.79 -20.70 -37.13
CA LYS A 81 -3.04 -21.30 -36.64
C LYS A 81 -3.16 -21.13 -35.12
N LEU A 82 -2.05 -21.31 -34.40
CA LEU A 82 -2.00 -21.10 -32.96
C LEU A 82 -2.17 -19.61 -32.61
N TRP A 83 -1.55 -18.71 -33.39
CA TRP A 83 -1.69 -17.27 -33.22
C TRP A 83 -3.15 -16.80 -33.34
N GLN A 84 -3.87 -17.24 -34.36
CA GLN A 84 -5.30 -16.91 -34.51
C GLN A 84 -6.15 -17.40 -33.34
N LYS A 85 -5.85 -18.59 -32.80
CA LYS A 85 -6.56 -19.15 -31.63
C LYS A 85 -6.30 -18.34 -30.35
N VAL A 86 -5.06 -17.87 -30.15
CA VAL A 86 -4.68 -16.99 -29.05
C VAL A 86 -5.38 -15.64 -29.19
N GLN A 87 -5.31 -15.02 -30.37
CA GLN A 87 -5.90 -13.70 -30.62
C GLN A 87 -7.42 -13.68 -30.37
N ARG A 88 -8.15 -14.73 -30.76
CA ARG A 88 -9.60 -14.86 -30.45
C ARG A 88 -9.90 -14.92 -28.96
N ARG A 89 -8.99 -15.46 -28.14
CA ARG A 89 -9.17 -15.54 -26.68
C ARG A 89 -8.67 -14.30 -25.95
N GLU A 90 -7.96 -13.40 -26.62
CA GLU A 90 -7.34 -12.22 -25.99
C GLU A 90 -8.39 -11.27 -25.38
N GLU A 91 -9.53 -11.07 -26.05
CA GLU A 91 -10.63 -10.23 -25.54
C GLU A 91 -11.23 -10.80 -24.25
N TYR A 92 -11.47 -12.12 -24.22
CA TYR A 92 -11.96 -12.82 -23.04
C TYR A 92 -10.98 -12.69 -21.86
N ILE A 93 -9.67 -12.86 -22.13
CA ILE A 93 -8.63 -12.74 -21.11
C ILE A 93 -8.51 -11.30 -20.61
N LYS A 94 -8.59 -10.29 -21.49
CA LYS A 94 -8.63 -8.87 -21.09
C LYS A 94 -9.82 -8.58 -20.17
N LYS A 95 -10.99 -9.15 -20.47
CA LYS A 95 -12.18 -9.02 -19.62
C LYS A 95 -11.96 -9.66 -18.24
N ILE A 96 -11.39 -10.85 -18.17
CA ILE A 96 -11.05 -11.48 -16.88
C ILE A 96 -10.04 -10.62 -16.11
N GLN A 97 -9.01 -10.10 -16.77
CA GLN A 97 -8.00 -9.25 -16.14
C GLN A 97 -8.62 -7.98 -15.54
N SER A 98 -9.54 -7.32 -16.26
CA SER A 98 -10.24 -6.14 -15.73
C SER A 98 -11.16 -6.49 -14.57
N GLU A 99 -11.91 -7.60 -14.65
CA GLU A 99 -12.74 -8.08 -13.54
C GLU A 99 -11.90 -8.41 -12.29
N MET A 100 -10.72 -8.99 -12.47
CA MET A 100 -9.78 -9.24 -11.37
C MET A 100 -9.22 -7.96 -10.76
N MET A 101 -8.92 -6.96 -11.59
CA MET A 101 -8.47 -5.65 -11.11
C MET A 101 -9.55 -4.99 -10.26
N ILE A 102 -10.81 -4.99 -10.74
CA ILE A 102 -11.94 -4.44 -9.99
C ILE A 102 -12.15 -5.19 -8.68
N GLN A 103 -12.04 -6.53 -8.67
CA GLN A 103 -12.16 -7.33 -7.45
C GLN A 103 -11.08 -6.97 -6.41
N GLN A 104 -9.86 -6.64 -6.85
CA GLN A 104 -8.79 -6.17 -5.96
C GLN A 104 -8.97 -4.70 -5.54
N MET A 105 -9.56 -3.86 -6.39
CA MET A 105 -9.83 -2.46 -6.09
C MET A 105 -11.00 -2.27 -5.12
N LYS A 106 -12.00 -3.16 -5.09
CA LYS A 106 -13.12 -3.11 -4.14
C LYS A 106 -12.66 -2.93 -2.69
N PRO A 107 -11.82 -3.81 -2.12
CA PRO A 107 -11.35 -3.64 -0.75
C PRO A 107 -10.47 -2.40 -0.60
N MET A 108 -9.65 -2.05 -1.61
CA MET A 108 -8.84 -0.83 -1.57
C MET A 108 -9.70 0.42 -1.45
N LEU A 109 -10.79 0.53 -2.21
CA LEU A 109 -11.70 1.70 -2.18
C LEU A 109 -12.48 1.78 -0.86
N VAL A 110 -12.97 0.63 -0.36
CA VAL A 110 -13.65 0.55 0.96
C VAL A 110 -12.74 1.04 2.07
N TRP A 111 -11.44 0.71 2.00
CA TRP A 111 -10.46 1.12 3.00
C TRP A 111 -9.85 2.49 2.77
N PHE A 112 -9.84 2.98 1.53
CA PHE A 112 -9.25 4.27 1.19
C PHE A 112 -9.90 5.41 1.97
N ILE A 113 -11.23 5.42 2.07
CA ILE A 113 -12.00 6.48 2.76
C ILE A 113 -11.67 6.51 4.27
N PRO A 114 -11.84 5.41 5.05
CA PRO A 114 -11.58 5.44 6.48
C PRO A 114 -10.09 5.64 6.83
N ILE A 115 -9.16 5.01 6.09
CA ILE A 115 -7.73 5.23 6.31
C ILE A 115 -7.38 6.70 6.07
N THR A 116 -7.85 7.27 4.97
CA THR A 116 -7.53 8.66 4.61
C THR A 116 -8.09 9.63 5.64
N MET A 117 -9.31 9.39 6.12
CA MET A 117 -9.92 10.20 7.19
C MET A 117 -9.09 10.15 8.48
N ILE A 118 -8.72 8.95 8.94
CA ILE A 118 -7.86 8.74 10.12
C ILE A 118 -6.50 9.42 9.91
N PHE A 119 -5.92 9.31 8.72
CA PHE A 119 -4.64 9.92 8.39
C PHE A 119 -4.68 11.44 8.51
N PHE A 120 -5.73 12.10 7.99
CA PHE A 120 -5.89 13.55 8.13
C PHE A 120 -6.08 13.97 9.60
N LEU A 121 -6.85 13.20 10.37
CA LEU A 121 -7.05 13.45 11.81
C LEU A 121 -5.73 13.33 12.59
N MET A 122 -4.98 12.25 12.41
CA MET A 122 -3.69 12.08 13.05
C MET A 122 -2.67 13.14 12.60
N ARG A 123 -2.63 13.48 11.32
CA ARG A 123 -1.76 14.54 10.82
C ARG A 123 -2.05 15.89 11.48
N SER A 124 -3.32 16.20 11.76
CA SER A 124 -3.71 17.41 12.49
C SER A 124 -3.20 17.39 13.93
N ALA A 125 -3.29 16.25 14.62
CA ALA A 125 -2.87 16.12 16.02
C ALA A 125 -1.34 16.14 16.21
N PHE A 126 -0.59 15.60 15.24
CA PHE A 126 0.88 15.50 15.30
C PHE A 126 1.61 16.59 14.49
N ILE A 127 0.93 17.71 14.20
CA ILE A 127 1.53 18.79 13.41
C ILE A 127 2.70 19.42 14.19
N ASN A 128 3.87 19.54 13.56
CA ASN A 128 5.11 20.08 14.15
C ASN A 128 5.70 19.31 15.36
N ILE A 129 5.23 18.10 15.67
CA ILE A 129 5.80 17.26 16.73
C ILE A 129 6.87 16.31 16.15
N PRO A 130 8.08 16.23 16.73
CA PRO A 130 9.07 15.24 16.32
C PRO A 130 8.67 13.84 16.81
N ILE A 131 8.58 12.90 15.88
CA ILE A 131 8.16 11.52 16.17
C ILE A 131 9.34 10.54 16.17
N ALA A 132 10.34 10.80 15.33
CA ALA A 132 11.55 9.99 15.28
C ALA A 132 12.76 10.85 14.89
N TRP A 133 13.90 10.51 15.51
CA TRP A 133 15.21 11.01 15.13
C TRP A 133 15.89 9.98 14.22
N MET A 134 16.41 10.41 13.09
CA MET A 134 17.20 9.54 12.20
C MET A 134 18.64 10.02 12.09
N PRO A 135 19.62 9.09 12.10
CA PRO A 135 21.04 9.43 12.07
C PRO A 135 21.57 9.79 10.66
N PHE A 136 20.68 10.00 9.69
CA PHE A 136 21.04 10.28 8.29
C PHE A 136 20.17 11.39 7.70
N ARG A 137 20.73 12.13 6.72
CA ARG A 137 20.07 13.26 6.05
C ARG A 137 19.24 12.77 4.87
N PHE A 138 17.93 13.02 4.91
CA PHE A 138 17.06 12.77 3.78
C PHE A 138 16.99 14.00 2.86
N PRO A 139 16.95 13.79 1.52
CA PRO A 139 16.53 14.83 0.58
C PRO A 139 15.09 15.24 0.90
N GLU A 140 14.81 16.54 0.90
CA GLU A 140 13.45 17.03 1.10
C GLU A 140 12.56 16.59 -0.08
N ILE A 141 11.68 15.62 0.17
CA ILE A 141 10.66 15.24 -0.82
C ILE A 141 9.38 16.01 -0.47
N TRP A 142 9.07 17.03 -1.27
CA TRP A 142 7.99 18.00 -1.04
C TRP A 142 6.61 17.36 -0.76
N ILE A 143 6.36 16.13 -1.18
CA ILE A 143 5.06 15.43 -1.00
C ILE A 143 4.99 14.58 0.29
N ILE A 144 6.11 14.08 0.79
CA ILE A 144 6.15 13.03 1.85
C ILE A 144 6.84 13.53 3.12
N ILE A 145 7.84 14.39 2.97
CA ILE A 145 8.67 14.89 4.08
C ILE A 145 8.70 16.42 4.00
N GLN A 146 7.63 17.04 4.52
CA GLN A 146 7.54 18.49 4.67
C GLN A 146 7.98 18.88 6.09
N ASN A 147 8.64 20.02 6.22
CA ASN A 147 9.20 20.53 7.48
C ASN A 147 10.30 19.63 8.06
N LEU A 148 11.36 19.29 7.31
CA LEU A 148 12.57 18.79 7.97
C LEU A 148 13.25 19.94 8.69
N LYS A 149 13.43 19.82 10.00
CA LYS A 149 14.40 20.64 10.74
C LYS A 149 15.63 19.79 10.92
N TYR A 150 16.75 20.29 10.41
CA TYR A 150 18.03 19.66 10.57
C TYR A 150 18.65 20.15 11.87
N TYR A 151 19.01 19.22 12.77
CA TYR A 151 19.78 19.52 13.97
C TYR A 151 21.13 18.80 13.84
N GLY A 152 22.12 19.51 13.27
CA GLY A 152 23.40 18.91 12.88
C GLY A 152 23.24 17.79 11.84
N ASN A 153 23.70 16.58 12.16
CA ASN A 153 23.57 15.39 11.30
C ASN A 153 22.25 14.62 11.50
N LEU A 154 21.42 15.02 12.48
CA LEU A 154 20.15 14.37 12.75
C LEU A 154 19.02 15.07 12.01
N THR A 155 18.14 14.25 11.44
CA THR A 155 16.96 14.73 10.71
C THR A 155 15.71 14.57 11.56
N TRP A 156 14.97 15.66 11.78
CA TRP A 156 13.59 15.59 12.28
C TRP A 156 12.70 14.96 11.20
N MET A 157 12.00 13.88 11.56
CA MET A 157 10.89 13.39 10.75
C MET A 157 9.54 13.61 11.43
N GLY A 158 8.67 14.33 10.72
CA GLY A 158 7.28 14.51 11.10
C GLY A 158 6.43 13.26 10.88
N PHE A 159 5.17 13.35 11.28
CA PHE A 159 4.22 12.24 11.25
C PHE A 159 4.09 11.57 9.88
N THR A 160 3.93 12.38 8.83
CA THR A 160 3.74 11.88 7.45
C THR A 160 4.92 11.03 6.97
N GLY A 161 6.16 11.48 7.21
CA GLY A 161 7.35 10.72 6.82
C GLY A 161 7.52 9.43 7.62
N TRP A 162 7.31 9.47 8.94
CA TRP A 162 7.41 8.28 9.80
C TRP A 162 6.32 7.25 9.50
N TYR A 163 5.08 7.70 9.26
CA TYR A 163 3.98 6.83 8.85
C TYR A 163 4.24 6.17 7.49
N PHE A 164 4.76 6.91 6.50
CA PHE A 164 5.08 6.34 5.20
C PHE A 164 6.24 5.33 5.29
N LEU A 165 7.29 5.66 6.03
CA LEU A 165 8.44 4.76 6.22
C LEU A 165 8.02 3.46 6.92
N THR A 166 7.24 3.56 7.98
CA THR A 166 6.74 2.40 8.71
C THR A 166 5.73 1.60 7.89
N SER A 167 4.86 2.24 7.12
CA SER A 167 3.89 1.51 6.29
C SER A 167 4.53 0.78 5.09
N VAL A 168 5.53 1.38 4.42
CA VAL A 168 6.31 0.71 3.35
C VAL A 168 7.20 -0.39 3.93
N GLY A 169 7.87 -0.11 5.06
CA GLY A 169 8.72 -1.06 5.76
C GLY A 169 7.92 -2.26 6.25
N LEU A 170 6.92 -2.04 7.11
CA LEU A 170 6.05 -3.08 7.66
C LEU A 170 5.22 -3.78 6.58
N GLY A 171 4.82 -3.07 5.52
CA GLY A 171 4.08 -3.65 4.41
C GLY A 171 4.81 -4.84 3.78
N ASN A 172 6.13 -4.77 3.63
CA ASN A 172 6.93 -5.89 3.12
C ASN A 172 7.02 -7.06 4.11
N TYR A 173 7.08 -6.78 5.41
CA TYR A 173 7.14 -7.82 6.44
C TYR A 173 5.80 -8.53 6.64
N VAL A 174 4.69 -7.78 6.68
CA VAL A 174 3.34 -8.34 6.83
C VAL A 174 2.98 -9.21 5.63
N ARG A 175 3.36 -8.80 4.41
CA ARG A 175 3.18 -9.61 3.19
C ARG A 175 3.95 -10.94 3.24
N ARG A 176 5.18 -10.92 3.77
CA ARG A 176 5.97 -12.14 3.99
C ARG A 176 5.35 -13.05 5.06
N PHE A 177 4.89 -12.50 6.17
CA PHE A 177 4.27 -13.26 7.27
C PHE A 177 2.94 -13.90 6.87
N MET A 178 2.15 -13.27 5.99
CA MET A 178 0.88 -13.83 5.53
C MET A 178 1.03 -14.87 4.41
N GLY A 179 2.25 -15.26 4.05
CA GLY A 179 2.48 -16.22 2.95
C GLY A 179 2.05 -15.70 1.58
N ALA A 180 1.67 -14.42 1.48
CA ALA A 180 1.43 -13.74 0.23
C ALA A 180 2.78 -13.37 -0.37
N SER A 181 3.49 -14.39 -0.89
CA SER A 181 4.55 -14.17 -1.86
C SER A 181 4.06 -13.15 -2.89
N PRO A 182 4.92 -12.24 -3.36
CA PRO A 182 4.53 -11.26 -4.36
C PRO A 182 3.80 -12.00 -5.47
N GLN A 183 2.49 -11.74 -5.59
CA GLN A 183 1.78 -12.10 -6.78
C GLN A 183 2.56 -11.39 -7.88
N SER A 184 3.25 -12.16 -8.71
CA SER A 184 4.01 -11.67 -9.85
C SER A 184 3.03 -11.12 -10.87
N THR A 185 2.41 -10.00 -10.52
CA THR A 185 1.70 -9.14 -11.43
C THR A 185 2.76 -8.53 -12.34
N GLY A 186 2.94 -9.16 -13.50
CA GLY A 186 3.55 -8.51 -14.67
C GLY A 186 5.03 -8.19 -14.54
N GLY A 187 5.86 -9.21 -14.44
CA GLY A 187 7.28 -9.12 -14.75
C GLY A 187 7.62 -10.16 -15.79
N THR A 188 7.26 -9.87 -17.05
CA THR A 188 7.78 -10.58 -18.21
C THR A 188 9.29 -10.64 -18.03
N SER A 189 9.84 -11.86 -17.94
CA SER A 189 11.25 -12.12 -18.16
C SER A 189 11.59 -11.80 -19.62
N MET A 190 11.52 -10.53 -19.98
CA MET A 190 12.24 -9.97 -21.11
C MET A 190 13.62 -9.59 -20.57
N LEU A 191 14.55 -10.55 -20.65
CA LEU A 191 15.97 -10.36 -20.93
C LEU A 191 16.67 -11.70 -20.67
N GLY A 192 16.35 -12.64 -21.54
CA GLY A 192 17.13 -13.85 -21.76
C GLY A 192 17.41 -13.98 -23.23
N THR A 193 18.11 -12.98 -23.81
CA THR A 193 18.97 -13.12 -25.01
C THR A 193 19.53 -11.75 -25.40
N ARG A 194 20.75 -11.45 -24.93
CA ARG A 194 21.97 -11.20 -25.74
C ARG A 194 23.04 -10.59 -24.86
#